data_AF-A0A4P2V6P7-F1
#
_entry.id   AF-A0A4P2V6P7-F1
#
_cell.length_a   1.000
_cell.length_b   1.000
_cell.length_c   1.000
_cell.angle_alpha   90.00
_cell.angle_beta   90.00
_cell.angle_gamma   90.00
#
_symmetry.space_group_name_H-M   'P 1'
#
loop_
_entity.id
_entity.type
_entity.pdbx_description
1 polymer ?
#
loop_
_entity_poly.entity_id
_entity_poly.type
_entity_poly.pdbx_seq_one_letter_code
_entity_poly.pdbx_strand_id
1 'polypeptide(L)'
;MAEEHTEAAQAQSSAAVAVLELDDLDNIATPESILMSAVCGEDAQDRSDRTILLPWVKFLWESYCQCLELLRVNTHCEALYHDIARMAFQFCLKYNRKSEFRRLCDKLRKHLEDICKSSNQTTGVSINKVETQQLCLDTRLYLLDSAIQMELWQEAYKAIEDIHGLMALSKKTPVPKTMANYYQKLAMVFSKAGNQLFHAAALLKLFQLTRELKKNLTKDDLQRMAAHVLLATLSIPLPSAHPEFDRFIEADKSPLEKAQKLAVLLGLPQPPTRVSLIREVVRLNVPQLVSEDFRNLYNWLEVDFNPL
;
A
#
# COMPACT_ATOMS: atom_id res chain seq x y z
N MET A 1 -21.94 -2.41 19.52
CA MET A 1 -22.15 -3.67 20.27
C MET A 1 -21.00 -4.66 20.12
N ALA A 2 -20.80 -5.34 18.97
CA ALA A 2 -19.69 -6.32 18.85
C ALA A 2 -18.30 -5.69 19.00
N GLU A 3 -18.10 -4.48 18.47
CA GLU A 3 -16.87 -3.69 18.67
C GLU A 3 -16.65 -3.35 20.15
N GLU A 4 -17.68 -2.80 20.81
CA GLU A 4 -17.64 -2.44 22.25
C GLU A 4 -17.33 -3.67 23.13
N HIS A 5 -17.91 -4.84 22.84
CA HIS A 5 -17.58 -6.05 23.58
C HIS A 5 -16.14 -6.50 23.37
N THR A 6 -15.60 -6.34 22.15
CA THR A 6 -14.20 -6.67 21.86
C THR A 6 -13.25 -5.71 22.57
N GLU A 7 -13.60 -4.42 22.64
CA GLU A 7 -12.84 -3.42 23.39
C GLU A 7 -12.89 -3.66 24.90
N ALA A 8 -14.05 -4.03 25.43
CA ALA A 8 -14.19 -4.44 26.83
C ALA A 8 -13.35 -5.69 27.13
N ALA A 9 -13.32 -6.67 26.24
CA ALA A 9 -12.47 -7.85 26.38
C ALA A 9 -10.97 -7.52 26.33
N GLN A 10 -10.56 -6.53 25.52
CA GLN A 10 -9.18 -6.04 25.48
C GLN A 10 -8.79 -5.41 26.83
N ALA A 11 -9.66 -4.56 27.39
CA ALA A 11 -9.45 -3.96 28.70
C ALA A 11 -9.44 -5.01 29.83
N GLN A 12 -10.27 -6.04 29.73
CA GLN A 12 -10.28 -7.15 30.68
C GLN A 12 -9.00 -7.97 30.61
N SER A 13 -8.49 -8.22 29.40
CA SER A 13 -7.24 -8.96 29.20
C SER A 13 -6.05 -8.23 29.83
N SER A 14 -5.89 -6.93 29.55
CA SER A 14 -4.81 -6.14 30.16
C SER A 14 -4.94 -6.03 31.68
N ALA A 15 -6.16 -5.89 32.20
CA ALA A 15 -6.41 -5.88 33.64
C ALA A 15 -6.05 -7.22 34.30
N ALA A 16 -6.30 -8.36 33.64
CA ALA A 16 -5.95 -9.68 34.17
C ALA A 16 -4.43 -9.84 34.32
N VAL A 17 -3.66 -9.36 33.35
CA VAL A 17 -2.18 -9.38 33.42
C VAL A 17 -1.67 -8.44 34.50
N ALA A 18 -2.20 -7.22 34.59
CA ALA A 18 -1.80 -6.27 35.63
C ALA A 18 -2.05 -6.82 37.05
N VAL A 19 -3.13 -7.57 37.26
CA VAL A 19 -3.40 -8.24 38.55
C VAL A 19 -2.35 -9.33 38.82
N LEU A 20 -1.97 -10.12 37.82
CA LEU A 20 -0.93 -11.15 37.98
C LEU A 20 0.44 -10.54 38.28
N GLU A 21 0.80 -9.43 37.64
CA GLU A 21 2.08 -8.73 37.90
C GLU A 21 2.12 -8.09 39.30
N LEU A 22 0.99 -7.61 39.81
CA LEU A 22 0.90 -7.06 41.18
C LEU A 22 1.01 -8.16 42.25
N ASP A 23 0.51 -9.37 41.97
CA ASP A 23 0.59 -10.53 42.88
C ASP A 23 2.00 -11.16 42.89
N ASP A 24 2.80 -10.95 41.83
CA ASP A 24 4.14 -11.54 41.64
C ASP A 24 5.31 -10.63 42.07
N LEU A 25 5.04 -9.51 42.74
CA LEU A 25 6.07 -8.59 43.27
C LEU A 25 7.03 -9.27 44.27
N ASP A 26 6.59 -10.34 44.92
CA ASP A 26 7.38 -11.11 45.89
C ASP A 26 8.15 -12.28 45.27
N ASN A 27 7.93 -12.65 43.99
CA ASN A 27 8.51 -13.86 43.40
C ASN A 27 8.70 -13.84 41.86
N ILE A 28 9.35 -12.77 41.38
CA ILE A 28 9.67 -12.36 39.98
C ILE A 28 9.96 -13.49 38.95
N ALA A 29 10.32 -14.70 39.35
CA ALA A 29 10.56 -15.81 38.43
C ALA A 29 10.08 -17.15 38.98
N THR A 30 8.79 -17.45 38.79
CA THR A 30 8.26 -18.80 39.04
C THR A 30 8.92 -19.83 38.11
N PRO A 31 9.22 -21.05 38.58
CA PRO A 31 9.81 -22.11 37.76
C PRO A 31 9.01 -22.40 36.48
N GLU A 32 7.68 -22.29 36.56
CA GLU A 32 6.75 -22.44 35.44
C GLU A 32 6.90 -21.32 34.40
N SER A 33 7.08 -20.07 34.83
CA SER A 33 7.33 -18.93 33.95
C SER A 33 8.66 -19.06 33.22
N ILE A 34 9.72 -19.49 33.92
CA ILE A 34 11.03 -19.73 33.33
C ILE A 34 10.95 -20.83 32.26
N LEU A 35 10.30 -21.96 32.58
CA LEU A 35 10.13 -23.05 31.62
C LEU A 35 9.32 -22.61 30.39
N MET A 36 8.26 -21.82 30.58
CA MET A 36 7.48 -21.29 29.46
C MET A 36 8.31 -20.34 28.60
N SER A 37 9.10 -19.44 29.19
CA SER A 37 9.97 -18.52 28.44
C SER A 37 11.08 -19.22 27.66
N ALA A 38 11.54 -20.39 28.13
CA ALA A 38 12.56 -21.19 27.44
C ALA A 38 12.02 -21.95 26.21
N VAL A 39 10.70 -22.18 26.16
CA VAL A 39 10.04 -22.99 25.11
C VAL A 39 9.17 -22.14 24.19
N CYS A 40 8.66 -21.01 24.68
CA CYS A 40 7.75 -20.13 23.96
C CYS A 40 8.15 -18.66 24.14
N GLY A 41 8.13 -17.90 23.04
CA GLY A 41 8.36 -16.45 23.07
C GLY A 41 7.11 -15.63 23.37
N GLU A 42 6.00 -16.28 23.77
CA GLU A 42 4.74 -15.62 24.14
C GLU A 42 4.83 -15.09 25.59
N ASP A 43 4.49 -13.82 25.79
CA ASP A 43 4.49 -13.21 27.12
C ASP A 43 3.17 -13.50 27.90
N ALA A 44 3.01 -12.89 29.08
CA ALA A 44 1.76 -13.02 29.84
C ALA A 44 0.57 -12.37 29.13
N GLN A 45 0.80 -11.27 28.40
CA GLN A 45 -0.22 -10.54 27.66
C GLN A 45 -0.74 -11.34 26.48
N ASP A 46 0.14 -11.96 25.69
CA ASP A 46 -0.21 -12.82 24.55
C ASP A 46 -1.13 -13.98 24.99
N ARG A 47 -0.82 -14.60 26.14
CA ARG A 47 -1.60 -15.71 26.71
C ARG A 47 -2.97 -15.26 27.19
N SER A 48 -3.04 -14.12 27.88
CA SER A 48 -4.30 -13.52 28.31
C SER A 48 -5.16 -13.13 27.10
N ASP A 49 -4.57 -12.47 26.11
CA ASP A 49 -5.24 -12.08 24.87
C ASP A 49 -5.79 -13.28 24.11
N ARG A 50 -5.02 -14.37 24.05
CA ARG A 50 -5.48 -15.62 23.41
C ARG A 50 -6.69 -16.24 24.11
N THR A 51 -6.83 -16.04 25.42
CA THR A 51 -7.90 -16.64 26.22
C THR A 51 -9.15 -15.75 26.25
N ILE A 52 -8.97 -14.44 26.46
CA ILE A 52 -10.05 -13.50 26.72
C ILE A 52 -10.42 -12.72 25.45
N LEU A 53 -9.43 -12.12 24.78
CA LEU A 53 -9.67 -11.21 23.66
C LEU A 53 -9.93 -11.94 22.33
N LEU A 54 -9.16 -12.98 22.03
CA LEU A 54 -9.17 -13.65 20.73
C LEU A 54 -10.55 -14.23 20.33
N PRO A 55 -11.37 -14.81 21.22
CA PRO A 55 -12.73 -15.24 20.88
C PRO A 55 -13.59 -14.08 20.35
N TRP A 56 -13.52 -12.90 20.97
CA TRP A 56 -14.26 -11.71 20.56
C TRP A 56 -13.72 -11.12 19.26
N VAL A 57 -12.40 -11.09 19.08
CA VAL A 57 -11.77 -10.68 17.81
C VAL A 57 -12.23 -11.56 16.66
N LYS A 58 -12.29 -12.89 16.85
CA LYS A 58 -12.82 -13.82 15.84
C LYS A 58 -14.29 -13.58 15.56
N PHE A 59 -15.11 -13.40 16.60
CA PHE A 59 -16.54 -13.13 16.46
C PHE A 59 -16.79 -11.81 15.70
N LEU A 60 -16.06 -10.75 16.04
CA LEU A 60 -16.15 -9.46 15.38
C LEU A 60 -15.75 -9.55 13.90
N TRP A 61 -14.67 -10.26 13.59
CA TRP A 61 -14.26 -10.53 12.20
C TRP A 61 -15.35 -11.25 11.39
N GLU A 62 -15.95 -12.31 11.94
CA GLU A 62 -17.04 -13.03 11.27
C GLU A 62 -18.28 -12.14 11.09
N SER A 63 -18.56 -11.25 12.05
CA SER A 63 -19.64 -10.26 11.95
C SER A 63 -19.43 -9.33 10.75
N TYR A 64 -18.22 -8.77 10.57
CA TYR A 64 -17.90 -7.98 9.38
C TYR A 64 -18.07 -8.79 8.09
N CYS A 65 -17.58 -10.04 8.07
CA CYS A 65 -17.70 -10.91 6.89
C CYS A 65 -19.16 -11.15 6.49
N GLN A 66 -20.03 -11.40 7.46
CA GLN A 66 -21.47 -11.63 7.23
C GLN A 66 -22.16 -10.36 6.77
N CYS A 67 -21.88 -9.20 7.37
CA CYS A 67 -22.42 -7.93 6.92
C CYS A 67 -22.02 -7.61 5.47
N LEU A 68 -20.75 -7.81 5.12
CA LEU A 68 -20.28 -7.60 3.74
C LEU A 68 -20.96 -8.55 2.76
N GLU A 69 -21.14 -9.82 3.14
CA GLU A 69 -21.83 -10.81 2.31
C GLU A 69 -23.30 -10.43 2.06
N LEU A 70 -23.99 -9.98 3.10
CA LEU A 70 -25.41 -9.58 3.06
C LEU A 70 -25.63 -8.34 2.18
N LEU A 71 -24.74 -7.35 2.25
CA LEU A 71 -24.96 -6.05 1.63
C LEU A 71 -24.44 -5.95 0.19
N ARG A 72 -23.60 -6.88 -0.27
CA ARG A 72 -22.80 -6.74 -1.52
C ARG A 72 -23.59 -6.46 -2.81
N VAL A 73 -24.86 -6.87 -2.89
CA VAL A 73 -25.71 -6.72 -4.09
C VAL A 73 -26.83 -5.68 -3.92
N ASN A 74 -26.93 -5.06 -2.75
CA ASN A 74 -28.03 -4.14 -2.44
C ASN A 74 -27.67 -2.69 -2.82
N THR A 75 -28.34 -2.16 -3.84
CA THR A 75 -28.12 -0.79 -4.34
C THR A 75 -28.42 0.30 -3.32
N HIS A 76 -29.31 0.06 -2.36
CA HIS A 76 -29.65 1.05 -1.33
C HIS A 76 -28.65 1.07 -0.18
N CYS A 77 -27.78 0.06 -0.09
CA CYS A 77 -26.83 -0.10 1.01
C CYS A 77 -25.36 -0.08 0.54
N GLU A 78 -25.07 0.38 -0.68
CA GLU A 78 -23.70 0.45 -1.20
C GLU A 78 -22.78 1.27 -0.27
N ALA A 79 -23.21 2.46 0.15
CA ALA A 79 -22.43 3.30 1.05
C ALA A 79 -22.10 2.56 2.36
N LEU A 80 -23.10 1.93 2.99
CA LEU A 80 -22.92 1.15 4.21
C LEU A 80 -21.97 -0.04 4.01
N TYR A 81 -22.09 -0.76 2.89
CA TYR A 81 -21.17 -1.84 2.54
C TYR A 81 -19.70 -1.36 2.50
N HIS A 82 -19.47 -0.21 1.86
CA HIS A 82 -18.13 0.36 1.75
C HIS A 82 -17.60 0.91 3.08
N ASP A 83 -18.46 1.48 3.92
CA ASP A 83 -18.09 1.92 5.27
C ASP A 83 -17.72 0.72 6.16
N ILE A 84 -18.50 -0.36 6.11
CA ILE A 84 -18.19 -1.61 6.82
C ILE A 84 -16.87 -2.22 6.33
N ALA A 85 -16.59 -2.15 5.02
CA ALA A 85 -15.31 -2.62 4.49
C ALA A 85 -14.11 -1.82 5.05
N ARG A 86 -14.25 -0.49 5.17
CA ARG A 86 -13.24 0.38 5.80
C ARG A 86 -13.08 0.07 7.29
N MET A 87 -14.18 -0.11 8.01
CA MET A 87 -14.17 -0.52 9.43
C MET A 87 -13.46 -1.87 9.61
N ALA A 88 -13.71 -2.84 8.73
CA ALA A 88 -13.04 -4.14 8.77
C ALA A 88 -11.51 -4.04 8.53
N PHE A 89 -11.07 -3.13 7.66
CA PHE A 89 -9.63 -2.82 7.50
C PHE A 89 -9.04 -2.17 8.76
N GLN A 90 -9.76 -1.22 9.37
CA GLN A 90 -9.35 -0.59 10.63
C GLN A 90 -9.28 -1.61 11.77
N PHE A 91 -10.21 -2.56 11.84
CA PHE A 91 -10.15 -3.70 12.74
C PHE A 91 -8.89 -4.53 12.52
N CYS A 92 -8.56 -4.85 11.25
CA CYS A 92 -7.35 -5.61 10.94
C CYS A 92 -6.07 -4.87 11.37
N LEU A 93 -6.03 -3.54 11.20
CA LEU A 93 -4.95 -2.70 11.69
C LEU A 93 -4.86 -2.71 13.22
N LYS A 94 -5.98 -2.44 13.91
CA LYS A 94 -6.06 -2.32 15.38
C LYS A 94 -5.60 -3.59 16.10
N TYR A 95 -5.98 -4.76 15.60
CA TYR A 95 -5.65 -6.05 16.21
C TYR A 95 -4.55 -6.83 15.46
N ASN A 96 -3.80 -6.15 14.56
CA ASN A 96 -2.69 -6.72 13.78
C ASN A 96 -3.03 -8.04 13.05
N ARG A 97 -4.24 -8.14 12.48
CA ARG A 97 -4.78 -9.37 11.85
C ARG A 97 -4.42 -9.49 10.38
N LYS A 98 -3.14 -9.80 10.11
CA LYS A 98 -2.60 -9.91 8.73
C LYS A 98 -3.27 -11.01 7.88
N SER A 99 -3.72 -12.11 8.48
CA SER A 99 -4.41 -13.21 7.77
C SER A 99 -5.80 -12.78 7.28
N GLU A 100 -6.58 -12.18 8.17
CA GLU A 100 -7.92 -11.67 7.92
C GLU A 100 -7.89 -10.52 6.93
N PHE A 101 -6.88 -9.64 7.02
CA PHE A 101 -6.65 -8.60 6.02
C PHE A 101 -6.56 -9.16 4.59
N ARG A 102 -5.74 -10.20 4.38
CA ARG A 102 -5.60 -10.84 3.05
C ARG A 102 -6.92 -11.46 2.59
N ARG A 103 -7.63 -12.15 3.49
CA ARG A 103 -8.97 -12.71 3.22
C ARG A 103 -9.98 -11.62 2.85
N LEU A 104 -9.91 -10.45 3.49
CA LEU A 104 -10.75 -9.29 3.16
C LEU A 104 -10.46 -8.79 1.75
N CYS A 105 -9.18 -8.63 1.39
CA CYS A 105 -8.78 -8.21 0.05
C CYS A 105 -9.34 -9.16 -1.02
N ASP A 106 -9.17 -10.47 -0.83
CA ASP A 106 -9.68 -11.48 -1.78
C ASP A 106 -11.21 -11.50 -1.84
N LYS A 107 -11.89 -11.36 -0.70
CA LYS A 107 -13.36 -11.23 -0.65
C LYS A 107 -13.84 -10.01 -1.44
N LEU A 108 -13.22 -8.85 -1.25
CA LEU A 108 -13.59 -7.63 -1.96
C LEU A 108 -13.31 -7.71 -3.47
N ARG A 109 -12.24 -8.40 -3.89
CA ARG A 109 -11.96 -8.67 -5.32
C ARG A 109 -13.04 -9.57 -5.92
N LYS A 110 -13.37 -10.68 -5.25
CA LYS A 110 -14.44 -11.58 -5.66
C LYS A 110 -15.79 -10.85 -5.79
N HIS A 111 -16.15 -10.04 -4.80
CA HIS A 111 -17.39 -9.26 -4.86
C HIS A 111 -17.41 -8.29 -6.07
N LEU A 112 -16.28 -7.63 -6.36
CA LEU A 112 -16.17 -6.76 -7.52
C LEU A 112 -16.28 -7.53 -8.84
N GLU A 113 -15.64 -8.69 -8.96
CA GLU A 113 -15.77 -9.57 -10.12
C GLU A 113 -17.22 -10.00 -10.35
N ASP A 114 -17.93 -10.35 -9.28
CA ASP A 114 -19.34 -10.77 -9.34
C ASP A 114 -20.24 -9.61 -9.80
N ILE A 115 -20.00 -8.39 -9.29
CA ILE A 115 -20.70 -7.17 -9.73
C ILE A 115 -20.44 -6.88 -11.21
N CYS A 116 -19.19 -7.02 -11.67
CA CYS A 116 -18.84 -6.83 -13.08
C CYS A 116 -19.55 -7.83 -14.00
N LYS A 117 -19.66 -9.11 -13.60
CA LYS A 117 -20.38 -10.16 -14.35
C LYS A 117 -21.89 -9.95 -14.36
N SER A 118 -22.44 -9.41 -13.28
CA SER A 118 -23.89 -9.25 -13.07
C SER A 118 -24.47 -8.01 -13.76
N SER A 119 -23.66 -7.22 -14.47
CA SER A 119 -24.05 -5.95 -15.12
C SER A 119 -25.24 -6.05 -16.11
N ASN A 120 -25.66 -7.26 -16.51
CA ASN A 120 -26.79 -7.49 -17.40
C ASN A 120 -28.14 -7.64 -16.67
N GLN A 121 -28.15 -7.69 -15.33
CA GLN A 121 -29.39 -7.77 -14.55
C GLN A 121 -29.95 -6.38 -14.29
N THR A 122 -31.25 -6.19 -14.49
CA THR A 122 -31.96 -4.92 -14.28
C THR A 122 -32.08 -4.53 -12.80
N THR A 123 -31.85 -5.47 -11.88
CA THR A 123 -31.91 -5.28 -10.43
C THR A 123 -30.57 -5.65 -9.78
N GLY A 124 -29.89 -4.68 -9.16
CA GLY A 124 -28.62 -4.89 -8.44
C GLY A 124 -27.59 -3.77 -8.62
N VAL A 125 -26.49 -3.87 -7.88
CA VAL A 125 -25.34 -2.95 -7.97
C VAL A 125 -24.70 -3.08 -9.36
N SER A 126 -24.42 -1.95 -10.01
CA SER A 126 -23.85 -1.94 -11.36
C SER A 126 -22.57 -1.12 -11.40
N ILE A 127 -21.47 -1.74 -11.83
CA ILE A 127 -20.17 -1.07 -11.99
C ILE A 127 -20.16 0.04 -13.04
N ASN A 128 -21.21 0.16 -13.86
CA ASN A 128 -21.35 1.23 -14.84
C ASN A 128 -21.80 2.56 -14.20
N LYS A 129 -22.32 2.53 -12.96
CA LYS A 129 -22.69 3.73 -12.22
C LYS A 129 -21.44 4.43 -11.70
N VAL A 130 -21.34 5.72 -11.97
CA VAL A 130 -20.19 6.55 -11.55
C VAL A 130 -20.03 6.57 -10.03
N GLU A 131 -21.14 6.60 -9.29
CA GLU A 131 -21.14 6.59 -7.82
C GLU A 131 -20.56 5.27 -7.27
N THR A 132 -20.98 4.13 -7.81
CA THR A 132 -20.44 2.80 -7.47
C THR A 132 -18.94 2.71 -7.77
N GLN A 133 -18.50 3.22 -8.94
CA GLN A 133 -17.07 3.27 -9.29
C GLN A 133 -16.27 4.08 -8.27
N GLN A 134 -16.79 5.23 -7.85
CA GLN A 134 -16.15 6.11 -6.89
C GLN A 134 -16.05 5.44 -5.51
N LEU A 135 -17.13 4.83 -5.02
CA LEU A 135 -17.13 4.10 -3.74
C LEU A 135 -16.12 2.93 -3.74
N CYS A 136 -16.05 2.19 -4.85
CA CYS A 136 -15.05 1.14 -5.04
C CYS A 136 -13.63 1.69 -4.99
N LEU A 137 -13.35 2.77 -5.73
CA LEU A 137 -12.05 3.41 -5.77
C LEU A 137 -11.61 3.91 -4.39
N ASP A 138 -12.49 4.61 -3.67
CA ASP A 138 -12.20 5.13 -2.33
C ASP A 138 -11.91 4.01 -1.33
N THR A 139 -12.63 2.90 -1.43
CA THR A 139 -12.38 1.72 -0.58
C THR A 139 -11.04 1.06 -0.91
N ARG A 140 -10.66 0.98 -2.20
CA ARG A 140 -9.35 0.43 -2.60
C ARG A 140 -8.19 1.35 -2.21
N LEU A 141 -8.37 2.67 -2.26
CA LEU A 141 -7.38 3.62 -1.76
C LEU A 141 -7.14 3.47 -0.25
N TYR A 142 -8.20 3.24 0.52
CA TYR A 142 -8.11 2.95 1.95
C TYR A 142 -7.45 1.60 2.24
N LEU A 143 -7.77 0.57 1.44
CA LEU A 143 -7.08 -0.73 1.48
C LEU A 143 -5.58 -0.55 1.27
N LEU A 144 -5.17 0.21 0.24
CA LEU A 144 -3.77 0.46 -0.05
C LEU A 144 -3.05 1.16 1.12
N ASP A 145 -3.67 2.18 1.73
CA ASP A 145 -3.13 2.81 2.96
C ASP A 145 -2.91 1.78 4.07
N SER A 146 -3.94 0.99 4.34
CA SER A 146 -3.94 0.00 5.41
C SER A 146 -2.91 -1.10 5.16
N ALA A 147 -2.77 -1.56 3.91
CA ALA A 147 -1.78 -2.56 3.52
C ALA A 147 -0.35 -2.06 3.71
N ILE A 148 -0.09 -0.78 3.38
CA ILE A 148 1.21 -0.15 3.61
C ILE A 148 1.51 -0.04 5.10
N GLN A 149 0.54 0.38 5.92
CA GLN A 149 0.72 0.47 7.38
C GLN A 149 1.00 -0.89 8.03
N MET A 150 0.41 -1.98 7.54
CA MET A 150 0.69 -3.35 8.01
C MET A 150 1.94 -3.99 7.36
N GLU A 151 2.63 -3.26 6.49
CA GLU A 151 3.77 -3.70 5.68
C GLU A 151 3.47 -4.94 4.81
N LEU A 152 2.23 -5.05 4.34
CA LEU A 152 1.77 -6.10 3.43
C LEU A 152 2.05 -5.69 1.98
N TRP A 153 3.33 -5.60 1.61
CA TRP A 153 3.76 -5.06 0.31
C TRP A 153 3.18 -5.79 -0.91
N GLN A 154 2.97 -7.11 -0.82
CA GLN A 154 2.32 -7.88 -1.89
C GLN A 154 0.85 -7.51 -2.06
N GLU A 155 0.12 -7.28 -0.96
CA GLU A 155 -1.29 -6.83 -1.05
C GLU A 155 -1.38 -5.36 -1.48
N ALA A 156 -0.42 -4.52 -1.07
CA ALA A 156 -0.31 -3.15 -1.56
C ALA A 156 -0.10 -3.12 -3.09
N TYR A 157 0.75 -4.00 -3.63
CA TYR A 157 0.95 -4.13 -5.07
C TYR A 157 -0.34 -4.56 -5.80
N LYS A 158 -1.01 -5.62 -5.33
CA LYS A 158 -2.30 -6.04 -5.92
C LYS A 158 -3.36 -4.93 -5.82
N ALA A 159 -3.40 -4.17 -4.73
CA ALA A 159 -4.31 -3.05 -4.56
C ALA A 159 -4.06 -1.92 -5.55
N ILE A 160 -2.79 -1.67 -5.91
CA ILE A 160 -2.44 -0.73 -6.98
C ILE A 160 -2.99 -1.22 -8.33
N GLU A 161 -2.87 -2.51 -8.63
CA GLU A 161 -3.46 -3.11 -9.85
C GLU A 161 -4.99 -2.94 -9.86
N ASP A 162 -5.64 -3.21 -8.72
CA ASP A 162 -7.09 -3.02 -8.55
C ASP A 162 -7.50 -1.55 -8.77
N ILE A 163 -6.77 -0.59 -8.18
CA ILE A 163 -7.02 0.85 -8.34
C ILE A 163 -6.83 1.28 -9.80
N HIS A 164 -5.75 0.84 -10.45
CA HIS A 164 -5.51 1.14 -11.85
C HIS A 164 -6.62 0.61 -12.75
N GLY A 165 -7.06 -0.63 -12.54
CA GLY A 165 -8.19 -1.22 -13.25
C GLY A 165 -9.48 -0.43 -13.07
N LEU A 166 -9.80 0.00 -11.85
CA LEU A 166 -10.97 0.84 -11.56
C LEU A 166 -10.89 2.22 -12.23
N MET A 167 -9.71 2.85 -12.24
CA MET A 167 -9.50 4.11 -12.93
C MET A 167 -9.69 3.96 -14.46
N ALA A 168 -9.25 2.84 -15.04
CA ALA A 168 -9.44 2.55 -16.46
C ALA A 168 -10.91 2.27 -16.83
N LEU A 169 -11.68 1.65 -15.92
CA LEU A 169 -13.13 1.45 -16.08
C LEU A 169 -13.92 2.76 -15.99
N SER A 170 -13.41 3.73 -15.22
CA SER A 170 -14.08 5.02 -15.10
C SER A 170 -13.86 5.90 -16.32
N LYS A 171 -14.95 6.45 -16.85
CA LYS A 171 -14.88 7.47 -17.92
C LYS A 171 -14.49 8.85 -17.40
N LYS A 172 -14.49 9.05 -16.08
CA LYS A 172 -14.09 10.32 -15.46
C LYS A 172 -12.61 10.31 -15.16
N THR A 173 -11.91 11.36 -15.57
CA THR A 173 -10.53 11.59 -15.14
C THR A 173 -10.49 11.68 -13.61
N PRO A 174 -9.65 10.87 -12.93
CA PRO A 174 -9.54 10.92 -11.48
C PRO A 174 -9.13 12.32 -11.00
N VAL A 175 -9.62 12.71 -9.83
CA VAL A 175 -9.29 14.01 -9.24
C VAL A 175 -7.78 14.10 -9.05
N PRO A 176 -7.11 15.19 -9.47
CA PRO A 176 -5.65 15.24 -9.46
C PRO A 176 -5.01 15.05 -8.08
N LYS A 177 -5.67 15.50 -7.01
CA LYS A 177 -5.25 15.23 -5.62
C LYS A 177 -5.18 13.72 -5.32
N THR A 178 -6.17 12.97 -5.79
CA THR A 178 -6.21 11.51 -5.65
C THR A 178 -5.10 10.86 -6.48
N MET A 179 -4.84 11.34 -7.69
CA MET A 179 -3.72 10.87 -8.52
C MET A 179 -2.36 11.14 -7.89
N ALA A 180 -2.16 12.29 -7.25
CA ALA A 180 -0.93 12.59 -6.53
C ALA A 180 -0.72 11.58 -5.38
N ASN A 181 -1.77 11.30 -4.61
CA ASN A 181 -1.71 10.28 -3.56
C ASN A 181 -1.41 8.88 -4.14
N TYR A 182 -2.05 8.50 -5.25
CA TYR A 182 -1.77 7.25 -5.96
C TYR A 182 -0.30 7.12 -6.35
N TYR A 183 0.28 8.12 -7.03
CA TYR A 183 1.69 8.08 -7.44
C TYR A 183 2.66 8.10 -6.25
N GLN A 184 2.33 8.82 -5.18
CA GLN A 184 3.12 8.81 -3.95
C GLN A 184 3.20 7.40 -3.35
N LYS A 185 2.07 6.72 -3.21
CA LYS A 185 2.00 5.34 -2.69
C LYS A 185 2.64 4.34 -3.65
N LEU A 186 2.43 4.50 -4.95
CA LEU A 186 3.05 3.67 -5.98
C LEU A 186 4.57 3.76 -5.94
N ALA A 187 5.12 4.96 -5.79
CA ALA A 187 6.55 5.17 -5.61
C ALA A 187 7.09 4.44 -4.37
N MET A 188 6.36 4.47 -3.25
CA MET A 188 6.73 3.76 -2.03
C MET A 188 6.75 2.24 -2.23
N VAL A 189 5.72 1.68 -2.88
CA VAL A 189 5.65 0.24 -3.17
C VAL A 189 6.78 -0.19 -4.10
N PHE A 190 7.09 0.57 -5.15
CA PHE A 190 8.22 0.25 -6.02
C PHE A 190 9.58 0.31 -5.32
N SER A 191 9.77 1.28 -4.41
CA SER A 191 10.98 1.36 -3.59
C SER A 191 11.15 0.11 -2.72
N LYS A 192 10.08 -0.30 -2.02
CA LYS A 192 10.10 -1.48 -1.15
C LYS A 192 10.22 -2.80 -1.92
N ALA A 193 9.77 -2.84 -3.17
CA ALA A 193 9.97 -3.97 -4.07
C ALA A 193 11.38 -4.02 -4.70
N GLY A 194 12.25 -3.04 -4.43
CA GLY A 194 13.59 -2.95 -5.02
C GLY A 194 13.62 -2.47 -6.49
N ASN A 195 12.47 -2.06 -7.04
CA ASN A 195 12.34 -1.62 -8.43
C ASN A 195 12.68 -0.12 -8.57
N GLN A 196 13.96 0.24 -8.41
CA GLN A 196 14.41 1.63 -8.38
C GLN A 196 14.06 2.43 -9.64
N LEU A 197 14.11 1.79 -10.81
CA LEU A 197 13.74 2.39 -12.09
C LEU A 197 12.28 2.87 -12.11
N PHE A 198 11.35 2.02 -11.65
CA PHE A 198 9.92 2.35 -11.58
C PHE A 198 9.61 3.29 -10.42
N HIS A 199 10.35 3.20 -9.32
CA HIS A 199 10.29 4.17 -8.22
C HIS A 199 10.62 5.60 -8.72
N ALA A 200 11.74 5.77 -9.42
CA ALA A 200 12.13 7.06 -10.00
C ALA A 200 11.08 7.57 -11.02
N ALA A 201 10.56 6.68 -11.87
CA ALA A 201 9.50 7.03 -12.82
C ALA A 201 8.20 7.48 -12.13
N ALA A 202 7.82 6.82 -11.03
CA ALA A 202 6.66 7.21 -10.22
C ALA A 202 6.84 8.58 -9.57
N LEU A 203 8.03 8.85 -9.00
CA LEU A 203 8.35 10.16 -8.43
C LEU A 203 8.34 11.27 -9.49
N LEU A 204 8.83 10.98 -10.70
CA LEU A 204 8.80 11.92 -11.82
C LEU A 204 7.36 12.28 -12.23
N LYS A 205 6.47 11.28 -12.32
CA LYS A 205 5.03 11.50 -12.56
C LYS A 205 4.38 12.34 -11.45
N LEU A 206 4.69 12.03 -10.19
CA LEU A 206 4.22 12.79 -9.03
C LEU A 206 4.70 14.26 -9.09
N PHE A 207 5.95 14.49 -9.46
CA PHE A 207 6.53 15.82 -9.60
C PHE A 207 5.86 16.64 -10.71
N GLN A 208 5.70 16.05 -11.90
CA GLN A 208 4.97 16.68 -13.02
C GLN A 208 3.57 17.11 -12.59
N LEU A 209 2.82 16.18 -12.01
CA LEU A 209 1.44 16.41 -11.57
C LEU A 209 1.37 17.48 -10.47
N THR A 210 2.25 17.44 -9.48
CA THR A 210 2.21 18.40 -8.37
C THR A 210 2.52 19.82 -8.83
N ARG A 211 3.44 19.96 -9.80
CA ARG A 211 3.80 21.25 -10.39
C ARG A 211 2.65 21.87 -11.19
N GLU A 212 1.86 21.04 -11.87
CA GLU A 212 0.65 21.50 -12.58
C GLU A 212 -0.46 21.92 -11.61
N LEU A 213 -0.57 21.27 -10.46
CA LEU A 213 -1.66 21.50 -9.51
C LEU A 213 -1.44 22.67 -8.55
N LYS A 214 -0.22 22.81 -8.02
CA LYS A 214 0.07 23.79 -6.98
C LYS A 214 0.64 25.07 -7.60
N LYS A 215 -0.25 26.01 -7.95
CA LYS A 215 0.13 27.34 -8.46
C LYS A 215 0.99 28.16 -7.47
N ASN A 216 0.88 27.88 -6.17
CA ASN A 216 1.62 28.56 -5.09
C ASN A 216 2.54 27.60 -4.33
N LEU A 217 3.30 26.75 -5.04
CA LEU A 217 4.28 25.87 -4.39
C LEU A 217 5.43 26.71 -3.82
N THR A 218 5.77 26.49 -2.54
CA THR A 218 6.93 27.18 -1.94
C THR A 218 8.20 26.76 -2.66
N LYS A 219 9.19 27.65 -2.71
CA LYS A 219 10.49 27.36 -3.32
C LYS A 219 11.15 26.14 -2.67
N ASP A 220 11.05 26.04 -1.34
CA ASP A 220 11.64 24.95 -0.56
C ASP A 220 10.98 23.60 -0.86
N ASP A 221 9.64 23.56 -0.98
CA ASP A 221 8.93 22.33 -1.35
C ASP A 221 9.28 21.89 -2.77
N LEU A 222 9.33 22.84 -3.71
CA LEU A 222 9.72 22.55 -5.09
C LEU A 222 11.15 21.99 -5.16
N GLN A 223 12.09 22.62 -4.44
CA GLN A 223 13.48 22.21 -4.38
C GLN A 223 13.63 20.81 -3.76
N ARG A 224 12.91 20.53 -2.66
CA ARG A 224 12.91 19.20 -2.02
C ARG A 224 12.37 18.11 -2.96
N MET A 225 11.27 18.39 -3.64
CA MET A 225 10.69 17.45 -4.60
C MET A 225 11.61 17.21 -5.80
N ALA A 226 12.20 18.28 -6.34
CA ALA A 226 13.18 18.19 -7.43
C ALA A 226 14.40 17.36 -7.02
N ALA A 227 14.93 17.58 -5.81
CA ALA A 227 16.07 16.83 -5.28
C ALA A 227 15.75 15.34 -5.14
N HIS A 228 14.56 15.02 -4.62
CA HIS A 228 14.11 13.65 -4.46
C HIS A 228 14.03 12.92 -5.82
N VAL A 229 13.43 13.54 -6.84
CA VAL A 229 13.35 12.96 -8.19
C VAL A 229 14.74 12.78 -8.81
N LEU A 230 15.61 13.78 -8.68
CA LEU A 230 16.96 13.75 -9.24
C LEU A 230 17.77 12.61 -8.60
N LEU A 231 17.81 12.54 -7.27
CA LEU A 231 18.53 11.51 -6.53
C LEU A 231 17.98 10.11 -6.83
N ALA A 232 16.66 9.94 -6.88
CA ALA A 232 16.06 8.65 -7.23
C ALA A 232 16.45 8.21 -8.65
N THR A 233 16.53 9.15 -9.60
CA THR A 233 16.93 8.86 -10.98
C THR A 233 18.42 8.52 -11.10
N LEU A 234 19.28 9.23 -10.37
CA LEU A 234 20.73 8.96 -10.36
C LEU A 234 21.07 7.63 -9.65
N SER A 235 20.29 7.27 -8.62
CA SER A 235 20.46 6.03 -7.84
C SER A 235 19.97 4.78 -8.55
N ILE A 236 19.44 4.88 -9.77
CA ILE A 236 19.07 3.70 -10.57
C ILE A 236 20.35 2.91 -10.86
N PRO A 237 20.42 1.62 -10.49
CA PRO A 237 21.59 0.79 -10.74
C PRO A 237 21.99 0.82 -12.21
N LEU A 238 23.28 0.98 -12.47
CA LEU A 238 23.84 0.84 -13.80
C LEU A 238 23.77 -0.63 -14.23
N PRO A 239 23.65 -0.93 -15.53
CA PRO A 239 23.71 -2.30 -16.02
C PRO A 239 24.95 -3.01 -15.50
N SER A 240 24.81 -4.27 -15.08
CA SER A 240 25.94 -5.09 -14.66
C SER A 240 26.98 -5.16 -15.79
N ALA A 241 28.27 -5.06 -15.44
CA ALA A 241 29.36 -5.31 -16.38
C ALA A 241 29.35 -6.76 -16.90
N HIS A 242 28.71 -7.66 -16.15
CA HIS A 242 28.59 -9.09 -16.45
C HIS A 242 27.12 -9.53 -16.46
N PRO A 243 26.34 -9.15 -17.49
CA PRO A 243 24.93 -9.52 -17.63
C PRO A 243 24.70 -11.04 -17.77
N GLU A 244 25.74 -11.81 -18.04
CA GLU A 244 25.73 -13.28 -18.06
C GLU A 244 25.40 -13.90 -16.70
N PHE A 245 25.77 -13.26 -15.58
CA PHE A 245 25.47 -13.78 -14.25
C PHE A 245 24.01 -13.54 -13.82
N ASP A 246 23.35 -12.53 -14.39
CA ASP A 246 21.96 -12.21 -14.12
C ASP A 246 20.99 -13.24 -14.74
N ARG A 247 21.42 -13.95 -15.81
CA ARG A 247 20.59 -14.93 -16.53
C ARG A 247 20.33 -16.23 -15.76
N PHE A 248 21.15 -16.58 -14.77
CA PHE A 248 21.01 -17.84 -14.03
C PHE A 248 19.87 -17.84 -13.00
N ILE A 249 19.24 -16.68 -12.75
CA ILE A 249 18.23 -16.50 -11.69
C ILE A 249 16.80 -16.39 -12.26
N GLU A 250 16.63 -16.19 -13.57
CA GLU A 250 15.32 -15.88 -14.14
C GLU A 250 14.50 -17.13 -14.54
N ALA A 251 13.49 -17.47 -13.76
CA ALA A 251 12.45 -18.42 -14.13
C ALA A 251 11.29 -17.78 -14.93
N ASP A 252 10.90 -18.48 -15.99
CA ASP A 252 9.61 -18.62 -16.71
C ASP A 252 8.84 -17.40 -17.28
N LYS A 253 9.18 -16.13 -17.00
CA LYS A 253 8.54 -14.98 -17.67
C LYS A 253 9.56 -13.95 -18.13
N SER A 254 9.44 -13.51 -19.38
CA SER A 254 10.32 -12.50 -19.97
C SER A 254 10.34 -11.24 -19.09
N PRO A 255 11.53 -10.75 -18.68
CA PRO A 255 11.68 -9.51 -17.92
C PRO A 255 10.95 -8.32 -18.55
N LEU A 256 10.84 -8.33 -19.89
CA LEU A 256 10.13 -7.34 -20.66
C LEU A 256 8.63 -7.32 -20.35
N GLU A 257 7.98 -8.47 -20.22
CA GLU A 257 6.54 -8.55 -19.90
C GLU A 257 6.26 -8.02 -18.49
N LYS A 258 7.14 -8.35 -17.53
CA LYS A 258 7.05 -7.80 -16.17
C LYS A 258 7.18 -6.28 -16.21
N ALA A 259 8.20 -5.76 -16.90
CA ALA A 259 8.43 -4.33 -17.04
C ALA A 259 7.25 -3.61 -17.74
N GLN A 260 6.64 -4.23 -18.74
CA GLN A 260 5.44 -3.70 -19.42
C GLN A 260 4.26 -3.59 -18.47
N LYS A 261 3.99 -4.62 -17.66
CA LYS A 261 2.92 -4.54 -16.65
C LYS A 261 3.13 -3.40 -15.66
N LEU A 262 4.36 -3.21 -15.18
CA LEU A 262 4.70 -2.11 -14.28
C LEU A 262 4.57 -0.73 -14.95
N ALA A 263 4.90 -0.63 -16.24
CA ALA A 263 4.76 0.59 -17.02
C ALA A 263 3.29 1.01 -17.17
N VAL A 264 2.39 0.05 -17.36
CA VAL A 264 0.94 0.29 -17.46
C VAL A 264 0.42 0.94 -16.17
N LEU A 265 0.86 0.51 -14.99
CA LEU A 265 0.45 1.09 -13.70
C LEU A 265 0.82 2.57 -13.56
N LEU A 266 1.85 3.03 -14.29
CA LEU A 266 2.29 4.43 -14.37
C LEU A 266 1.64 5.22 -15.53
N GLY A 267 0.76 4.58 -16.30
CA GLY A 267 0.21 5.13 -17.53
C GLY A 267 1.26 5.37 -18.60
N LEU A 268 2.35 4.59 -18.61
CA LEU A 268 3.41 4.67 -19.61
C LEU A 268 3.16 3.64 -20.73
N PRO A 269 3.28 4.03 -22.01
CA PRO A 269 3.07 3.11 -23.14
C PRO A 269 4.22 2.12 -23.29
N GLN A 270 5.42 2.45 -22.80
CA GLN A 270 6.60 1.61 -22.82
C GLN A 270 7.33 1.67 -21.48
N PRO A 271 8.05 0.59 -21.10
CA PRO A 271 8.91 0.61 -19.92
C PRO A 271 9.92 1.75 -19.98
N PRO A 272 10.08 2.56 -18.92
CA PRO A 272 11.09 3.59 -18.89
C PRO A 272 12.48 2.96 -18.84
N THR A 273 13.49 3.69 -19.32
CA THR A 273 14.91 3.39 -19.15
C THR A 273 15.58 4.49 -18.33
N ARG A 274 16.72 4.20 -17.71
CA ARG A 274 17.52 5.22 -16.99
C ARG A 274 17.79 6.43 -17.88
N VAL A 275 18.23 6.18 -19.12
CA VAL A 275 18.52 7.22 -20.12
C VAL A 275 17.29 8.06 -20.44
N SER A 276 16.12 7.43 -20.65
CA SER A 276 14.89 8.19 -20.93
C SER A 276 14.43 9.03 -19.73
N LEU A 277 14.61 8.53 -18.51
CA LEU A 277 14.26 9.28 -17.30
C LEU A 277 15.18 10.47 -17.10
N ILE A 278 16.49 10.31 -17.28
CA ILE A 278 17.45 11.43 -17.18
C ILE A 278 17.14 12.50 -18.22
N ARG A 279 16.87 12.10 -19.47
CA ARG A 279 16.45 13.04 -20.53
C ARG A 279 15.20 13.82 -20.12
N GLU A 280 14.24 13.16 -19.51
CA GLU A 280 12.99 13.78 -19.06
C GLU A 280 13.20 14.72 -17.86
N VAL A 281 14.03 14.32 -16.89
CA VAL A 281 14.44 15.14 -15.74
C VAL A 281 15.11 16.44 -16.21
N VAL A 282 16.02 16.36 -17.19
CA VAL A 282 16.65 17.52 -17.81
C VAL A 282 15.63 18.37 -18.56
N ARG A 283 14.74 17.76 -19.35
CA ARG A 283 13.67 18.46 -20.08
C ARG A 283 12.77 19.28 -19.15
N LEU A 284 12.49 18.77 -17.95
CA LEU A 284 11.68 19.45 -16.94
C LEU A 284 12.45 20.51 -16.13
N ASN A 285 13.73 20.74 -16.46
CA ASN A 285 14.65 21.65 -15.80
C ASN A 285 14.92 21.32 -14.32
N VAL A 286 14.79 20.05 -13.93
CA VAL A 286 14.99 19.62 -12.53
C VAL A 286 16.39 19.96 -11.99
N PRO A 287 17.51 19.79 -12.73
CA PRO A 287 18.84 20.13 -12.21
C PRO A 287 19.00 21.62 -11.83
N GLN A 288 18.20 22.51 -12.41
CA GLN A 288 18.24 23.93 -12.05
C GLN A 288 17.36 24.27 -10.84
N LEU A 289 16.44 23.38 -10.47
CA LEU A 289 15.53 23.56 -9.33
C LEU A 289 16.10 23.05 -8.01
N VAL A 290 17.15 22.21 -8.05
CA VAL A 290 17.81 21.64 -6.86
C VAL A 290 18.86 22.58 -6.28
N SER A 291 19.36 22.27 -5.06
CA SER A 291 20.53 22.96 -4.50
C SER A 291 21.78 22.73 -5.35
N GLU A 292 22.78 23.58 -5.15
CA GLU A 292 24.05 23.51 -5.86
C GLU A 292 24.73 22.14 -5.69
N ASP A 293 24.72 21.58 -4.48
CA ASP A 293 25.32 20.26 -4.19
C ASP A 293 24.75 19.15 -5.08
N PHE A 294 23.42 19.09 -5.21
CA PHE A 294 22.77 18.05 -6.03
C PHE A 294 22.92 18.30 -7.53
N ARG A 295 23.04 19.57 -7.95
CA ARG A 295 23.35 19.93 -9.33
C ARG A 295 24.77 19.50 -9.70
N ASN A 296 25.73 19.73 -8.81
CA ASN A 296 27.12 19.31 -9.01
C ASN A 296 27.20 17.79 -9.09
N LEU A 297 26.48 17.06 -8.23
CA LEU A 297 26.38 15.60 -8.31
C LEU A 297 25.87 15.11 -9.67
N TYR A 298 24.82 15.75 -10.22
CA TYR A 298 24.33 15.42 -11.56
C TYR A 298 25.41 15.66 -12.63
N ASN A 299 26.12 16.80 -12.56
CA ASN A 299 27.17 17.12 -13.52
C ASN A 299 28.32 16.10 -13.46
N TRP A 300 28.81 15.74 -12.28
CA TRP A 300 29.90 14.78 -12.11
C TRP A 300 29.56 13.37 -12.61
N LEU A 301 28.30 12.96 -12.50
CA LEU A 301 27.88 11.61 -12.90
C LEU A 301 27.48 11.51 -14.38
N GLU A 302 26.86 12.55 -14.94
CA GLU A 302 26.21 12.47 -16.26
C GLU A 302 26.78 13.42 -17.32
N VAL A 303 27.59 14.41 -16.93
CA VAL A 303 28.08 15.47 -17.84
C VAL A 303 29.61 15.45 -17.93
N ASP A 304 30.28 15.61 -16.80
CA ASP A 304 31.71 15.78 -16.70
C ASP A 304 32.36 14.47 -16.27
N PHE A 305 32.93 13.74 -17.24
CA PHE A 305 33.72 12.56 -16.93
C PHE A 305 35.14 12.94 -16.53
N ASN A 306 35.41 13.01 -15.22
CA ASN A 306 36.75 13.17 -14.67
C ASN A 306 37.10 12.03 -13.69
N PRO A 307 37.75 10.95 -14.16
CA PRO A 307 38.03 9.78 -13.35
C PRO A 307 39.25 9.91 -12.41
N LEU A 308 39.93 11.07 -12.40
CA LEU A 308 41.18 11.33 -11.67
C LEU A 308 40.97 12.35 -10.55
#